data_AF-A0A1V2AW01-F1
#
_entry.id   AF-A0A1V2AW01-F1
#
_cell.length_a   1.000
_cell.length_b   1.000
_cell.length_c   1.000
_cell.angle_alpha   90.00
_cell.angle_beta   90.00
_cell.angle_gamma   90.00
#
_symmetry.space_group_name_H-M   'P 1'
#
loop_
_entity.id
_entity.type
_entity.pdbx_description
1 polymer ?
#
loop_
_entity_poly.entity_id
_entity_poly.type
_entity_poly.pdbx_seq_one_letter_code
_entity_poly.pdbx_strand_id
1 'polypeptide(L)'
;MENSYYLPINSGSLAHYFSKAIILPAKYFTNKPDDIQNKFSDSLLLSEGKWEKNSDCSLEVVLTDTEIKDLSKISEHFFLYNTPIPISRVKSVYFLNANQKETTIWNINNGAAFIPERIVSIENSKDIELLSDDEIDSKSDYKSASELSEKIKRFDIILGGFAFMRLGGRSFMNYSENYFSTLSYFNKLIEEQTLKAVKDKGFKFSSKYTGLFSKHESEWSKWQPHIYNNLDSKKIEELADKEGIKVEKKLGLLKIDSIDPNSHLYELAILATYGDRKNKSADDLVIDLTNGTIFQEKVEDVSILFGLHNGYSKLRNKYEGQRKDNNVKFTLESKLDYYIIESIYQFVFNSSKLNYAFDHIDLWCSSSGLNDNMKDYETYRILDTVVIAKKKQTPLELFLENYSAEIYLTIVKSINQWLPPFAKSNEKDAILFFEKKLRNALEVSIEALQKKLEIEYDANCNSKKQEIIEPYQKEIDKLRTEIFNLKEGNLKLKNQENLFSDTKQLNEQLRKKNDSINDVVQENNNSLSLIQEPSVIEFADNYTSFSITDLKKIAKQKGISENVLKGFKKENKHELITLIKQTSEQPKFL
;
A
#
# COMPACT_ATOMS: atom_id res chain seq x y z
N MET A 1 4.49 -20.80 13.32
CA MET A 1 3.12 -21.15 12.93
C MET A 1 2.56 -19.95 12.18
N GLU A 2 1.75 -20.16 11.16
CA GLU A 2 1.06 -19.03 10.52
C GLU A 2 -0.02 -18.58 11.50
N ASN A 3 0.08 -17.37 12.04
CA ASN A 3 -0.83 -16.83 13.06
C ASN A 3 -2.17 -16.37 12.45
N SER A 4 -2.70 -17.17 11.52
CA SER A 4 -3.91 -16.92 10.77
C SER A 4 -5.07 -17.71 11.38
N TYR A 5 -6.20 -17.04 11.56
CA TYR A 5 -7.49 -17.64 11.91
C TYR A 5 -8.54 -17.21 10.89
N TYR A 6 -9.64 -17.94 10.84
CA TYR A 6 -10.76 -17.65 9.95
C TYR A 6 -11.97 -17.17 10.73
N LEU A 7 -12.63 -16.14 10.19
CA LEU A 7 -13.90 -15.62 10.66
C LEU A 7 -14.95 -15.93 9.59
N PRO A 8 -15.60 -17.10 9.68
CA PRO A 8 -16.64 -17.48 8.74
C PRO A 8 -17.92 -16.66 8.99
N ILE A 9 -18.54 -16.22 7.90
CA ILE A 9 -19.64 -15.25 7.89
C ILE A 9 -20.56 -15.44 6.69
N ASN A 10 -21.67 -14.71 6.72
CA ASN A 10 -22.41 -14.41 5.50
C ASN A 10 -21.82 -13.19 4.80
N SER A 11 -21.75 -13.24 3.47
CA SER A 11 -21.20 -12.20 2.59
C SER A 11 -21.89 -10.85 2.78
N GLY A 12 -23.17 -10.86 3.15
CA GLY A 12 -23.91 -9.65 3.53
C GLY A 12 -23.33 -8.90 4.73
N SER A 13 -22.62 -9.58 5.64
CA SER A 13 -21.96 -8.96 6.81
C SER A 13 -20.67 -8.23 6.43
N LEU A 14 -20.08 -8.54 5.29
CA LEU A 14 -18.77 -8.02 4.87
C LEU A 14 -18.76 -6.48 4.80
N ALA A 15 -19.83 -5.88 4.27
CA ALA A 15 -19.98 -4.43 4.18
C ALA A 15 -19.93 -3.75 5.56
N HIS A 16 -20.46 -4.40 6.60
CA HIS A 16 -20.51 -3.84 7.95
C HIS A 16 -19.11 -3.73 8.58
N TYR A 17 -18.23 -4.70 8.34
CA TYR A 17 -16.85 -4.67 8.85
C TYR A 17 -15.99 -3.63 8.11
N PHE A 18 -15.99 -3.68 6.78
CA PHE A 18 -15.14 -2.80 5.97
C PHE A 18 -15.60 -1.33 6.01
N SER A 19 -16.91 -1.07 6.14
CA SER A 19 -17.41 0.30 6.29
C SER A 19 -16.98 0.97 7.60
N LYS A 20 -16.69 0.19 8.66
CA LYS A 20 -16.17 0.68 9.94
C LYS A 20 -14.65 0.56 10.09
N ALA A 21 -13.98 -0.05 9.11
CA ALA A 21 -12.56 -0.43 9.17
C ALA A 21 -12.16 -1.32 10.36
N ILE A 22 -13.13 -2.02 10.95
CA ILE A 22 -12.92 -2.89 12.11
C ILE A 22 -14.00 -3.97 12.16
N ILE A 23 -13.58 -5.19 12.49
CA ILE A 23 -14.44 -6.35 12.76
C ILE A 23 -14.84 -6.29 14.23
N LEU A 24 -16.15 -6.33 14.48
CA LEU A 24 -16.75 -6.18 15.81
C LEU A 24 -17.72 -7.33 16.10
N PRO A 25 -17.95 -7.65 17.38
CA PRO A 25 -19.06 -8.52 17.78
C PRO A 25 -20.41 -8.02 17.25
N ALA A 26 -21.35 -8.95 17.03
CA ALA A 26 -22.62 -8.67 16.36
C ALA A 26 -23.44 -7.55 17.04
N LYS A 27 -23.37 -7.42 18.37
CA LYS A 27 -24.09 -6.39 19.14
C LYS A 27 -23.75 -4.94 18.74
N TYR A 28 -22.60 -4.70 18.09
CA TYR A 28 -22.15 -3.37 17.70
C TYR A 28 -22.66 -2.94 16.31
N PHE A 29 -23.51 -3.75 15.68
CA PHE A 29 -24.14 -3.44 14.41
C PHE A 29 -25.65 -3.33 14.55
N THR A 30 -26.20 -2.38 13.79
CA THR A 30 -27.63 -2.27 13.56
C THR A 30 -27.93 -2.80 12.16
N ASN A 31 -28.95 -3.65 12.01
CA ASN A 31 -29.39 -4.21 10.73
C ASN A 31 -28.30 -5.03 9.98
N LYS A 32 -27.33 -5.63 10.69
CA LYS A 32 -26.44 -6.63 10.09
C LYS A 32 -27.26 -7.91 9.83
N PRO A 33 -27.13 -8.56 8.66
CA PRO A 33 -27.70 -9.89 8.45
C PRO A 33 -27.23 -10.87 9.52
N ASP A 34 -28.13 -11.76 9.95
CA ASP A 34 -27.78 -12.81 10.91
C ASP A 34 -26.83 -13.83 10.24
N ASP A 35 -25.77 -14.18 10.96
CA ASP A 35 -24.81 -15.23 10.60
C ASP A 35 -24.32 -15.93 11.88
N ILE A 36 -23.34 -16.83 11.76
CA ILE A 36 -22.80 -17.57 12.92
C ILE A 36 -22.26 -16.64 14.03
N GLN A 37 -21.80 -15.43 13.68
CA GLN A 37 -21.29 -14.47 14.65
C GLN A 37 -22.41 -13.97 15.57
N ASN A 38 -23.67 -14.07 15.18
CA ASN A 38 -24.81 -13.69 16.02
C ASN A 38 -25.05 -14.66 17.19
N LYS A 39 -24.44 -15.86 17.19
CA LYS A 39 -24.48 -16.78 18.35
C LYS A 39 -23.73 -16.21 19.57
N PHE A 40 -22.78 -15.30 19.34
CA PHE A 40 -21.94 -14.68 20.35
C PHE A 40 -22.06 -13.15 20.25
N SER A 41 -22.84 -12.58 21.14
CA SER A 41 -23.17 -11.16 21.10
C SER A 41 -21.97 -10.28 21.49
N ASP A 42 -21.12 -10.76 22.40
CA ASP A 42 -20.04 -10.00 23.01
C ASP A 42 -18.64 -10.33 22.43
N SER A 43 -18.49 -11.48 21.75
CA SER A 43 -17.22 -11.99 21.24
C SER A 43 -17.23 -12.17 19.71
N LEU A 44 -16.04 -12.21 19.11
CA LEU A 44 -15.82 -12.70 17.75
C LEU A 44 -15.61 -14.22 17.79
N LEU A 45 -16.29 -14.95 16.91
CA LEU A 45 -16.07 -16.38 16.72
C LEU A 45 -15.02 -16.58 15.63
N LEU A 46 -13.87 -17.11 16.03
CA LEU A 46 -12.75 -17.46 15.16
C LEU A 46 -12.64 -18.99 15.04
N SER A 47 -12.02 -19.44 13.95
CA SER A 47 -11.88 -20.86 13.65
C SER A 47 -10.55 -21.18 12.95
N GLU A 48 -10.12 -22.44 13.07
CA GLU A 48 -8.95 -22.98 12.34
C GLU A 48 -9.26 -23.31 10.87
N GLY A 49 -10.53 -23.51 10.52
CA GLY A 49 -10.99 -23.80 9.17
C GLY A 49 -11.84 -22.67 8.58
N LYS A 50 -11.90 -22.55 7.26
CA LYS A 50 -12.56 -21.42 6.59
C LYS A 50 -14.08 -21.42 6.66
N TRP A 51 -14.69 -22.60 6.78
CA TRP A 51 -16.10 -22.77 6.42
C TRP A 51 -16.89 -23.49 7.50
N GLU A 52 -18.06 -22.96 7.83
CA GLU A 52 -19.14 -23.74 8.43
C GLU A 52 -20.27 -23.98 7.41
N LYS A 53 -21.21 -24.86 7.80
CA LYS A 53 -22.36 -25.26 6.99
C LYS A 53 -23.19 -24.09 6.41
N ASN A 54 -23.25 -22.95 7.11
CA ASN A 54 -24.09 -21.81 6.75
C ASN A 54 -23.31 -20.56 6.32
N SER A 55 -21.98 -20.63 6.18
CA SER A 55 -21.17 -19.52 5.66
C SER A 55 -21.06 -19.59 4.14
N ASP A 56 -21.15 -18.44 3.47
CA ASP A 56 -20.82 -18.27 2.04
C ASP A 56 -19.57 -17.39 1.82
N CYS A 57 -19.02 -16.83 2.90
CA CYS A 57 -17.86 -15.95 2.92
C CYS A 57 -17.00 -16.22 4.17
N SER A 58 -15.68 -16.02 4.07
CA SER A 58 -14.77 -16.19 5.21
C SER A 58 -13.62 -15.20 5.16
N LEU A 59 -13.29 -14.61 6.30
CA LEU A 59 -12.15 -13.69 6.44
C LEU A 59 -10.97 -14.42 7.08
N GLU A 60 -9.83 -14.47 6.41
CA GLU A 60 -8.57 -14.81 7.06
C GLU A 60 -8.01 -13.58 7.77
N VAL A 61 -7.85 -13.68 9.08
CA VAL A 61 -7.34 -12.62 9.94
C VAL A 61 -6.03 -13.04 10.60
N VAL A 62 -5.08 -12.11 10.68
CA VAL A 62 -3.77 -12.36 11.28
C VAL A 62 -3.70 -11.75 12.68
N LEU A 63 -3.45 -12.61 13.67
CA LEU A 63 -3.30 -12.25 15.07
C LEU A 63 -1.81 -12.20 15.49
N THR A 64 -1.51 -11.42 16.52
CA THR A 64 -0.19 -11.44 17.17
C THR A 64 -0.07 -12.60 18.16
N ASP A 65 1.16 -12.98 18.51
CA ASP A 65 1.41 -14.03 19.53
C ASP A 65 0.80 -13.70 20.89
N THR A 66 0.64 -12.41 21.21
CA THR A 66 -0.04 -11.97 22.43
C THR A 66 -1.54 -12.17 22.34
N GLU A 67 -2.17 -11.81 21.22
CA GLU A 67 -3.62 -11.94 21.01
C GLU A 67 -4.04 -13.42 20.94
N ILE A 68 -3.19 -14.30 20.39
CA ILE A 68 -3.43 -15.75 20.38
C ILE A 68 -3.58 -16.32 21.79
N LYS A 69 -2.84 -15.78 22.77
CA LYS A 69 -2.93 -16.22 24.17
C LYS A 69 -4.24 -15.80 24.83
N ASP A 70 -4.92 -14.79 24.28
CA ASP A 70 -6.20 -14.29 24.78
C ASP A 70 -7.40 -15.03 24.17
N LEU A 71 -7.17 -15.97 23.24
CA LEU A 71 -8.22 -16.79 22.64
C LEU A 71 -8.77 -17.81 23.65
N SER A 72 -10.09 -17.83 23.78
CA SER A 72 -10.80 -18.82 24.59
C SER A 72 -11.27 -19.97 23.69
N LYS A 73 -10.63 -21.13 23.76
CA LYS A 73 -11.04 -22.32 23.02
C LYS A 73 -12.41 -22.81 23.51
N ILE A 74 -13.37 -22.98 22.61
CA ILE A 74 -14.74 -23.43 22.94
C ILE A 74 -15.08 -24.81 22.35
N SER A 75 -14.43 -25.21 21.26
CA SER A 75 -14.49 -26.57 20.71
C SER A 75 -13.16 -26.92 20.04
N GLU A 76 -13.06 -28.05 19.33
CA GLU A 76 -11.80 -28.48 18.70
C GLU A 76 -11.19 -27.41 17.79
N HIS A 77 -12.03 -26.76 16.98
CA HIS A 77 -11.61 -25.82 15.93
C HIS A 77 -12.08 -24.37 16.14
N PHE A 78 -12.87 -24.08 17.18
CA PHE A 78 -13.45 -22.74 17.39
C PHE A 78 -12.95 -22.07 18.66
N PHE A 79 -12.81 -20.74 18.57
CA PHE A 79 -12.26 -19.87 19.60
C PHE A 79 -13.09 -18.60 19.70
N LEU A 80 -13.27 -18.10 20.92
CA LEU A 80 -13.83 -16.78 21.18
C LEU A 80 -12.71 -15.76 21.39
N TYR A 81 -12.86 -14.61 20.75
CA TYR A 81 -11.98 -13.46 20.90
C TYR A 81 -12.78 -12.21 21.28
N ASN A 82 -12.43 -11.61 22.43
CA ASN A 82 -13.21 -10.52 23.03
C ASN A 82 -12.75 -9.12 22.58
N THR A 83 -11.76 -9.05 21.69
CA THR A 83 -11.19 -7.80 21.21
C THR A 83 -11.52 -7.61 19.73
N PRO A 84 -11.89 -6.39 19.30
CA PRO A 84 -12.05 -6.08 17.89
C PRO A 84 -10.80 -6.37 17.07
N ILE A 85 -10.97 -6.61 15.76
CA ILE A 85 -9.84 -6.83 14.84
C ILE A 85 -9.92 -5.76 13.75
N PRO A 86 -8.91 -4.90 13.54
CA PRO A 86 -8.97 -3.91 12.47
C PRO A 86 -8.86 -4.58 11.10
N ILE A 87 -9.47 -4.00 10.06
CA ILE A 87 -9.43 -4.59 8.72
C ILE A 87 -8.01 -4.63 8.12
N SER A 88 -7.05 -3.90 8.72
CA SER A 88 -5.63 -4.04 8.45
C SER A 88 -5.06 -5.44 8.72
N ARG A 89 -5.80 -6.31 9.43
CA ARG A 89 -5.42 -7.70 9.67
C ARG A 89 -6.07 -8.71 8.73
N VAL A 90 -6.97 -8.25 7.86
CA VAL A 90 -7.63 -9.15 6.89
C VAL A 90 -6.64 -9.43 5.76
N LYS A 91 -6.10 -10.65 5.76
CA LYS A 91 -5.15 -11.12 4.76
C LYS A 91 -5.87 -11.57 3.49
N SER A 92 -7.02 -12.21 3.63
CA SER A 92 -7.81 -12.70 2.49
C SER A 92 -9.30 -12.79 2.81
N VAL A 93 -10.12 -12.62 1.78
CA VAL A 93 -11.57 -12.78 1.79
C VAL A 93 -11.93 -13.90 0.81
N TYR A 94 -12.44 -15.01 1.33
CA TYR A 94 -12.80 -16.18 0.54
C TYR A 94 -14.29 -16.21 0.24
N PHE A 95 -14.63 -16.67 -0.96
CA PHE A 95 -16.01 -16.93 -1.39
C PHE A 95 -16.13 -18.34 -1.98
N LEU A 96 -17.30 -18.94 -1.79
CA LEU A 96 -17.67 -20.22 -2.42
C LEU A 96 -18.19 -20.05 -3.86
N ASN A 97 -18.72 -18.87 -4.17
CA ASN A 97 -19.44 -18.61 -5.40
C ASN A 97 -18.94 -17.32 -6.09
N ALA A 98 -18.58 -17.43 -7.37
CA ALA A 98 -18.05 -16.32 -8.16
C ALA A 98 -19.05 -15.17 -8.36
N ASN A 99 -20.33 -15.47 -8.59
CA ASN A 99 -21.37 -14.46 -8.78
C ASN A 99 -21.68 -13.73 -7.46
N GLN A 100 -21.69 -14.47 -6.34
CA GLN A 100 -21.84 -13.90 -5.01
C GLN A 100 -20.68 -12.96 -4.68
N LYS A 101 -19.44 -13.39 -4.98
CA LYS A 101 -18.24 -12.56 -4.87
C LYS A 101 -18.42 -11.25 -5.65
N GLU A 102 -18.69 -11.33 -6.95
CA GLU A 102 -18.79 -10.15 -7.81
C GLU A 102 -19.85 -9.17 -7.31
N THR A 103 -21.05 -9.67 -7.00
CA THR A 103 -22.16 -8.85 -6.51
C THR A 103 -21.81 -8.19 -5.17
N THR A 104 -21.25 -8.95 -4.23
CA THR A 104 -20.91 -8.45 -2.89
C THR A 104 -19.82 -7.38 -2.96
N ILE A 105 -18.72 -7.67 -3.65
CA ILE A 105 -17.58 -6.75 -3.78
C ILE A 105 -17.99 -5.49 -4.54
N TRP A 106 -18.76 -5.61 -5.63
CA TRP A 106 -19.27 -4.47 -6.38
C TRP A 106 -20.17 -3.58 -5.52
N ASN A 107 -21.09 -4.15 -4.74
CA ASN A 107 -21.97 -3.37 -3.85
C ASN A 107 -21.18 -2.60 -2.79
N ILE A 108 -20.16 -3.23 -2.20
CA ILE A 108 -19.30 -2.59 -1.19
C ILE A 108 -18.49 -1.45 -1.82
N ASN A 109 -17.84 -1.72 -2.95
CA ASN A 109 -16.96 -0.77 -3.65
C ASN A 109 -17.71 0.41 -4.31
N ASN A 110 -19.04 0.33 -4.45
CA ASN A 110 -19.86 1.43 -4.97
C ASN A 110 -20.47 2.34 -3.90
N GLY A 111 -20.19 2.14 -2.61
CA GLY A 111 -20.61 3.12 -1.62
C GLY A 111 -20.07 2.97 -0.21
N ALA A 112 -20.01 1.74 0.30
CA ALA A 112 -19.79 1.52 1.74
C ALA A 112 -18.31 1.56 2.14
N ALA A 113 -17.44 0.95 1.32
CA ALA A 113 -16.00 0.81 1.60
C ALA A 113 -15.22 0.50 0.31
N PHE A 114 -13.98 0.04 0.46
CA PHE A 114 -13.20 -0.57 -0.60
C PHE A 114 -12.66 -1.92 -0.14
N ILE A 115 -12.71 -2.90 -1.03
CA ILE A 115 -12.07 -4.20 -0.91
C ILE A 115 -11.31 -4.44 -2.22
N PRO A 116 -9.96 -4.52 -2.17
CA PRO A 116 -9.15 -4.67 -3.37
C PRO A 116 -9.21 -6.11 -3.85
N GLU A 117 -9.27 -6.34 -5.17
CA GLU A 117 -9.40 -7.69 -5.74
C GLU A 117 -8.24 -8.61 -5.30
N ARG A 118 -7.06 -8.04 -5.01
CA ARG A 118 -5.85 -8.79 -4.60
C ARG A 118 -6.00 -9.60 -3.31
N ILE A 119 -6.93 -9.23 -2.42
CA ILE A 119 -7.19 -9.99 -1.19
C ILE A 119 -8.43 -10.87 -1.33
N VAL A 120 -9.12 -10.87 -2.47
CA VAL A 120 -10.34 -11.65 -2.67
C VAL A 120 -10.01 -12.92 -3.44
N SER A 121 -10.54 -14.06 -2.99
CA SER A 121 -10.29 -15.37 -3.59
C SER A 121 -11.58 -16.19 -3.69
N ILE A 122 -11.64 -17.04 -4.73
CA ILE A 122 -12.71 -18.02 -4.91
C ILE A 122 -12.14 -19.41 -4.60
N GLU A 123 -12.80 -20.14 -3.71
CA GLU A 123 -12.45 -21.53 -3.43
C GLU A 123 -13.34 -22.51 -4.19
N ASN A 124 -12.78 -23.65 -4.57
CA ASN A 124 -13.50 -24.68 -5.29
C ASN A 124 -14.25 -25.57 -4.28
N SER A 125 -15.57 -25.68 -4.44
CA SER A 125 -16.46 -26.37 -3.49
C SER A 125 -16.23 -27.88 -3.33
N LYS A 126 -15.41 -28.49 -4.19
CA LYS A 126 -15.18 -29.94 -4.20
C LYS A 126 -14.24 -30.45 -3.11
N ASP A 127 -13.42 -29.58 -2.52
CA ASP A 127 -12.38 -29.94 -1.55
C ASP A 127 -12.56 -29.20 -0.20
N ILE A 128 -13.80 -28.84 0.13
CA ILE A 128 -14.09 -28.03 1.31
C ILE A 128 -14.36 -28.90 2.53
N GLU A 129 -13.53 -28.73 3.55
CA GLU A 129 -13.79 -29.21 4.90
C GLU A 129 -14.76 -28.24 5.60
N LEU A 130 -15.97 -28.71 5.87
CA LEU A 130 -16.98 -27.96 6.62
C LEU A 130 -16.84 -28.30 8.10
N LEU A 131 -16.58 -27.29 8.91
CA LEU A 131 -16.61 -27.42 10.35
C LEU A 131 -18.07 -27.58 10.83
N SER A 132 -18.31 -28.53 11.73
CA SER A 132 -19.60 -28.63 12.43
C SER A 132 -19.69 -27.56 13.52
N ASP A 133 -20.82 -26.86 13.57
CA ASP A 133 -21.17 -25.90 14.61
C ASP A 133 -22.04 -26.51 15.73
N ASP A 134 -22.27 -27.84 15.70
CA ASP A 134 -23.12 -28.55 16.66
C ASP A 134 -22.52 -28.56 18.08
N GLU A 135 -21.21 -28.40 18.21
CA GLU A 135 -20.48 -28.40 19.48
C GLU A 135 -20.40 -27.03 20.17
N ILE A 136 -20.92 -25.98 19.52
CA ILE A 136 -20.75 -24.59 19.95
C ILE A 136 -21.99 -24.10 20.71
N ASP A 137 -21.93 -24.04 22.05
CA ASP A 137 -23.01 -23.51 22.92
C ASP A 137 -22.80 -22.02 23.24
N SER A 138 -23.84 -21.20 23.02
CA SER A 138 -23.85 -19.75 23.29
C SER A 138 -23.80 -19.39 24.77
N LYS A 139 -23.97 -20.35 25.68
CA LYS A 139 -23.78 -20.13 27.13
C LYS A 139 -22.36 -19.73 27.52
N SER A 140 -21.39 -19.87 26.62
CA SER A 140 -20.00 -19.50 26.82
C SER A 140 -19.67 -18.03 26.47
N ASP A 141 -20.66 -17.22 26.04
CA ASP A 141 -20.45 -15.81 25.68
C ASP A 141 -20.03 -14.97 26.89
N TYR A 142 -18.85 -14.37 26.82
CA TYR A 142 -18.28 -13.56 27.90
C TYR A 142 -18.72 -12.11 27.76
N LYS A 143 -19.39 -11.56 28.77
CA LYS A 143 -19.83 -10.15 28.75
C LYS A 143 -18.64 -9.20 28.58
N SER A 144 -18.65 -8.40 27.52
CA SER A 144 -17.63 -7.38 27.29
C SER A 144 -17.76 -6.22 28.28
N ALA A 145 -16.64 -5.62 28.67
CA ALA A 145 -16.61 -4.41 29.50
C ALA A 145 -17.20 -3.19 28.77
N SER A 146 -17.86 -2.28 29.50
CA SER A 146 -18.47 -1.05 28.94
C SER A 146 -17.46 -0.11 28.26
N GLU A 147 -16.18 -0.22 28.62
CA GLU A 147 -15.06 0.57 28.07
C GLU A 147 -14.83 0.36 26.57
N LEU A 148 -15.29 -0.77 26.01
CA LEU A 148 -15.04 -1.11 24.60
C LEU A 148 -15.80 -0.19 23.63
N SER A 149 -17.02 0.23 23.98
CA SER A 149 -17.84 1.13 23.15
C SER A 149 -17.18 2.50 22.95
N GLU A 150 -16.53 3.03 23.99
CA GLU A 150 -15.82 4.31 23.92
C GLU A 150 -14.57 4.21 23.02
N LYS A 151 -13.82 3.11 23.12
CA LYS A 151 -12.70 2.82 22.23
C LYS A 151 -13.16 2.71 20.77
N ILE A 152 -14.24 1.98 20.49
CA ILE A 152 -14.81 1.87 19.14
C ILE A 152 -15.19 3.26 18.59
N LYS A 153 -15.91 4.07 19.37
CA LYS A 153 -16.28 5.44 18.96
C LYS A 153 -15.04 6.30 18.70
N ARG A 154 -14.02 6.21 19.56
CA ARG A 154 -12.78 6.99 19.41
C ARG A 154 -11.99 6.58 18.17
N PHE A 155 -11.89 5.29 17.89
CA PHE A 155 -11.27 4.76 16.67
C PHE A 155 -12.00 5.28 15.42
N ASP A 156 -13.34 5.18 15.40
CA ASP A 156 -14.18 5.67 14.32
C ASP A 156 -13.97 7.17 14.03
N ILE A 157 -13.95 8.00 15.08
CA ILE A 157 -13.70 9.45 14.98
C ILE A 157 -12.32 9.74 14.38
N ILE A 158 -11.25 9.20 14.99
CA ILE A 158 -9.87 9.51 14.57
C ILE A 158 -9.64 9.06 13.13
N LEU A 159 -10.10 7.85 12.79
CA LEU A 159 -9.95 7.31 11.46
C LEU A 159 -10.76 8.12 10.43
N GLY A 160 -11.94 8.63 10.81
CA GLY A 160 -12.72 9.55 9.98
C GLY A 160 -11.95 10.84 9.67
N GLY A 161 -11.26 11.40 10.66
CA GLY A 161 -10.37 12.55 10.49
C GLY A 161 -9.31 12.31 9.41
N PHE A 162 -8.58 11.20 9.49
CA PHE A 162 -7.56 10.85 8.50
C PHE A 162 -8.13 10.44 7.14
N ALA A 163 -9.30 9.81 7.09
CA ALA A 163 -9.94 9.47 5.83
C ALA A 163 -10.30 10.74 5.04
N PHE A 164 -10.85 11.76 5.72
CA PHE A 164 -11.32 12.97 5.05
C PHE A 164 -10.21 14.03 4.88
N MET A 165 -9.24 14.12 5.80
CA MET A 165 -8.13 15.10 5.75
C MET A 165 -7.37 15.07 4.42
N ARG A 166 -7.25 13.89 3.77
CA ARG A 166 -6.56 13.77 2.47
C ARG A 166 -7.18 14.63 1.37
N LEU A 167 -8.48 14.93 1.45
CA LEU A 167 -9.18 15.83 0.54
C LEU A 167 -8.83 17.31 0.76
N GLY A 168 -8.18 17.65 1.89
CA GLY A 168 -7.77 19.00 2.24
C GLY A 168 -6.52 19.51 1.51
N GLY A 169 -5.87 18.68 0.68
CA GLY A 169 -4.71 19.08 -0.12
C GLY A 169 -5.06 20.05 -1.26
N ARG A 170 -4.11 20.36 -2.14
CA ARG A 170 -4.41 20.97 -3.45
C ARG A 170 -4.86 19.90 -4.44
N SER A 171 -5.47 20.27 -5.56
CA SER A 171 -6.02 19.32 -6.55
C SER A 171 -4.99 18.33 -7.12
N PHE A 172 -3.71 18.69 -7.11
CA PHE A 172 -2.61 17.84 -7.56
C PHE A 172 -2.02 16.95 -6.45
N MET A 173 -2.35 17.21 -5.18
CA MET A 173 -1.82 16.45 -4.05
C MET A 173 -2.70 15.22 -3.79
N ASN A 174 -2.07 14.08 -3.49
CA ASN A 174 -2.76 12.87 -3.06
C ASN A 174 -3.03 12.82 -1.54
N TYR A 175 -2.34 13.66 -0.77
CA TYR A 175 -2.55 13.88 0.66
C TYR A 175 -2.44 15.37 0.96
N SER A 176 -3.07 15.84 2.03
CA SER A 176 -2.90 17.22 2.46
C SER A 176 -1.50 17.47 3.03
N GLU A 177 -1.09 18.74 3.07
CA GLU A 177 0.28 19.15 3.40
C GLU A 177 0.76 18.59 4.74
N ASN A 178 -0.09 18.63 5.78
CA ASN A 178 0.24 18.22 7.13
C ASN A 178 -0.30 16.83 7.49
N TYR A 179 -0.72 16.04 6.49
CA TYR A 179 -1.28 14.71 6.73
C TYR A 179 -0.32 13.81 7.50
N PHE A 180 0.91 13.69 7.01
CA PHE A 180 1.89 12.78 7.58
C PHE A 180 2.57 13.33 8.84
N SER A 181 2.73 14.65 8.98
CA SER A 181 3.15 15.24 10.26
C SER A 181 2.13 15.00 11.36
N THR A 182 0.84 14.97 11.01
CA THR A 182 -0.25 14.63 11.93
C THR A 182 -0.26 13.13 12.26
N LEU A 183 -0.11 12.27 11.24
CA LEU A 183 -0.08 10.81 11.39
C LEU A 183 1.14 10.34 12.22
N SER A 184 2.24 11.08 12.18
CA SER A 184 3.47 10.81 12.94
C SER A 184 3.20 10.70 14.46
N TYR A 185 2.12 11.31 14.97
CA TYR A 185 1.71 11.15 16.37
C TYR A 185 1.35 9.70 16.75
N PHE A 186 1.00 8.86 15.77
CA PHE A 186 0.53 7.48 15.99
C PHE A 186 1.58 6.42 15.61
N ASN A 187 2.61 6.81 14.84
CA ASN A 187 3.59 5.88 14.29
C ASN A 187 4.97 6.53 14.11
N LYS A 188 5.97 5.94 14.75
CA LYS A 188 7.36 6.42 14.78
C LYS A 188 8.08 6.23 13.44
N LEU A 189 7.79 5.16 12.70
CA LEU A 189 8.40 4.97 11.37
C LEU A 189 7.93 6.08 10.41
N ILE A 190 6.65 6.44 10.47
CA ILE A 190 6.09 7.54 9.66
C ILE A 190 6.70 8.88 10.10
N GLU A 191 6.91 9.10 11.41
CA GLU A 191 7.62 10.26 11.93
C GLU A 191 9.03 10.38 11.33
N GLU A 192 9.83 9.32 11.39
CA GLU A 192 11.20 9.33 10.87
C GLU A 192 11.24 9.57 9.35
N GLN A 193 10.33 8.96 8.59
CA GLN A 193 10.23 9.19 7.14
C GLN A 193 9.78 10.62 6.81
N THR A 194 8.86 11.19 7.59
CA THR A 194 8.43 12.59 7.44
C THR A 194 9.57 13.56 7.77
N LEU A 195 10.32 13.31 8.86
CA LEU A 195 11.50 14.11 9.22
C LEU A 195 12.62 14.01 8.18
N LYS A 196 12.79 12.84 7.56
CA LYS A 196 13.72 12.67 6.44
C LYS A 196 13.30 13.56 5.26
N ALA A 197 12.01 13.61 4.92
CA ALA A 197 11.53 14.49 3.86
C ALA A 197 11.80 15.98 4.17
N VAL A 198 11.64 16.41 5.43
CA VAL A 198 12.01 17.76 5.87
C VAL A 198 13.50 18.03 5.66
N LYS A 199 14.38 17.11 6.07
CA LYS A 199 15.84 17.26 5.94
C LYS A 199 16.31 17.27 4.48
N ASP A 200 15.82 16.33 3.68
CA ASP A 200 16.30 16.10 2.32
C ASP A 200 15.73 17.11 1.30
N LYS A 201 14.52 17.66 1.56
CA LYS A 201 13.79 18.52 0.62
C LYS A 201 13.43 19.90 1.17
N GLY A 202 13.67 20.17 2.44
CA GLY A 202 13.37 21.48 3.06
C GLY A 202 11.87 21.76 3.24
N PHE A 203 11.03 20.72 3.27
CA PHE A 203 9.59 20.89 3.53
C PHE A 203 9.34 21.44 4.94
N LYS A 204 8.29 22.23 5.09
CA LYS A 204 7.86 22.80 6.39
C LYS A 204 6.48 22.25 6.71
N PHE A 205 6.40 21.38 7.69
CA PHE A 205 5.13 20.84 8.18
C PHE A 205 4.78 21.47 9.53
N SER A 206 3.48 21.61 9.77
CA SER A 206 2.91 22.05 11.04
C SER A 206 2.54 20.85 11.92
N SER A 207 2.65 21.04 13.23
CA SER A 207 2.16 20.11 14.26
C SER A 207 0.81 20.52 14.84
N LYS A 208 0.12 21.52 14.26
CA LYS A 208 -1.12 22.11 14.81
C LYS A 208 -2.21 21.08 15.16
N TYR A 209 -2.36 20.04 14.35
CA TYR A 209 -3.41 19.04 14.57
C TYR A 209 -3.09 18.00 15.64
N THR A 210 -1.85 17.92 16.13
CA THR A 210 -1.48 16.94 17.17
C THR A 210 -2.29 17.13 18.46
N GLY A 211 -2.64 18.38 18.78
CA GLY A 211 -3.50 18.74 19.91
C GLY A 211 -4.90 18.11 19.86
N LEU A 212 -5.42 17.83 18.65
CA LEU A 212 -6.71 17.14 18.50
C LEU A 212 -6.68 15.73 19.10
N PHE A 213 -5.53 15.07 19.17
CA PHE A 213 -5.44 13.67 19.62
C PHE A 213 -4.79 13.52 21.00
N SER A 214 -4.33 14.64 21.56
CA SER A 214 -3.70 14.71 22.87
C SER A 214 -4.74 14.86 23.98
N LYS A 215 -4.41 14.33 25.17
CA LYS A 215 -5.14 14.66 26.41
C LYS A 215 -4.63 15.94 27.06
N HIS A 216 -3.50 16.48 26.59
CA HIS A 216 -2.94 17.72 27.09
C HIS A 216 -3.69 18.92 26.52
N GLU A 217 -3.68 20.01 27.28
CA GLU A 217 -4.29 21.28 26.86
C GLU A 217 -3.63 21.77 25.56
N SER A 218 -4.46 22.19 24.61
CA SER A 218 -4.07 22.75 23.32
C SER A 218 -5.11 23.76 22.87
N GLU A 219 -4.83 24.48 21.79
CA GLU A 219 -5.80 25.39 21.14
C GLU A 219 -7.14 24.70 20.82
N TRP A 220 -7.12 23.38 20.59
CA TRP A 220 -8.29 22.58 20.26
C TRP A 220 -9.10 22.12 21.48
N SER A 221 -8.56 22.17 22.69
CA SER A 221 -9.19 21.57 23.88
C SER A 221 -10.58 22.17 24.18
N LYS A 222 -10.75 23.47 23.94
CA LYS A 222 -12.05 24.16 24.07
C LYS A 222 -13.09 23.67 23.05
N TRP A 223 -12.64 23.25 21.87
CA TRP A 223 -13.50 22.97 20.72
C TRP A 223 -13.76 21.47 20.51
N GLN A 224 -12.88 20.59 21.01
CA GLN A 224 -13.01 19.13 20.93
C GLN A 224 -14.41 18.60 21.28
N PRO A 225 -15.09 19.06 22.36
CA PRO A 225 -16.43 18.59 22.69
C PRO A 225 -17.47 18.90 21.60
N HIS A 226 -17.27 19.97 20.83
CA HIS A 226 -18.13 20.39 19.73
C HIS A 226 -17.77 19.72 18.41
N ILE A 227 -16.50 19.35 18.23
CA ILE A 227 -16.04 18.60 17.06
C ILE A 227 -16.54 17.16 17.13
N TYR A 228 -16.39 16.47 18.28
CA TYR A 228 -16.69 15.05 18.42
C TYR A 228 -18.15 14.67 18.65
N ASN A 229 -19.04 15.66 18.69
CA ASN A 229 -20.47 15.46 18.91
C ASN A 229 -21.28 16.21 17.86
N ASN A 230 -22.53 15.81 17.65
CA ASN A 230 -23.41 16.42 16.65
C ASN A 230 -23.60 17.92 16.94
N LEU A 231 -23.54 18.72 15.89
CA LEU A 231 -23.55 20.17 15.95
C LEU A 231 -24.67 20.71 15.04
N ASP A 232 -25.51 21.59 15.56
CA ASP A 232 -26.58 22.24 14.81
C ASP A 232 -26.43 23.77 14.83
N SER A 233 -27.24 24.44 14.01
CA SER A 233 -27.19 25.90 13.88
C SER A 233 -27.42 26.62 15.20
N LYS A 234 -28.33 26.10 16.04
CA LYS A 234 -28.62 26.65 17.36
C LYS A 234 -27.39 26.62 18.26
N LYS A 235 -26.62 25.52 18.26
CA LYS A 235 -25.38 25.42 19.03
C LYS A 235 -24.32 26.40 18.56
N ILE A 236 -24.24 26.66 17.25
CA ILE A 236 -23.33 27.68 16.70
C ILE A 236 -23.71 29.07 17.22
N GLU A 237 -24.99 29.41 17.26
CA GLU A 237 -25.46 30.69 17.80
C GLU A 237 -25.12 30.85 19.29
N GLU A 238 -25.35 29.82 20.10
CA GLU A 238 -24.96 29.84 21.52
C GLU A 238 -23.45 30.02 21.73
N LEU A 239 -22.62 29.47 20.84
CA LEU A 239 -21.18 29.65 20.88
C LEU A 239 -20.78 31.05 20.40
N ALA A 240 -21.44 31.55 19.35
CA ALA A 240 -21.21 32.90 18.83
C ALA A 240 -21.45 33.97 19.90
N ASP A 241 -22.56 33.87 20.62
CA ASP A 241 -22.92 34.80 21.69
C ASP A 241 -21.89 34.78 22.82
N LYS A 242 -21.37 33.58 23.17
CA LYS A 242 -20.32 33.43 24.20
C LYS A 242 -18.98 34.03 23.78
N GLU A 243 -18.63 33.93 22.51
CA GLU A 243 -17.38 34.48 21.97
C GLU A 243 -17.51 35.95 21.56
N GLY A 244 -18.71 36.54 21.63
CA GLY A 244 -18.96 37.90 21.16
C GLY A 244 -18.85 38.05 19.64
N ILE A 245 -19.08 36.98 18.88
CA ILE A 245 -19.00 36.95 17.41
C ILE A 245 -20.41 37.12 16.84
N LYS A 246 -20.58 38.08 15.93
CA LYS A 246 -21.86 38.28 15.25
C LYS A 246 -22.05 37.23 14.15
N VAL A 247 -23.16 36.49 14.22
CA VAL A 247 -23.55 35.52 13.19
C VAL A 247 -24.81 36.00 12.48
N GLU A 248 -24.75 36.11 11.15
CA GLU A 248 -25.91 36.47 10.34
C GLU A 248 -26.66 35.23 9.81
N LYS A 249 -27.98 35.35 9.66
CA LYS A 249 -28.81 34.35 9.00
C LYS A 249 -29.42 34.91 7.72
N LYS A 250 -29.54 34.06 6.70
CA LYS A 250 -30.30 34.33 5.48
C LYS A 250 -31.27 33.18 5.24
N LEU A 251 -32.57 33.47 5.19
CA LEU A 251 -33.64 32.46 5.03
C LEU A 251 -33.57 31.33 6.08
N GLY A 252 -33.18 31.67 7.33
CA GLY A 252 -33.03 30.70 8.43
C GLY A 252 -31.71 29.90 8.41
N LEU A 253 -30.88 30.05 7.37
CA LEU A 253 -29.59 29.39 7.24
C LEU A 253 -28.45 30.28 7.75
N LEU A 254 -27.41 29.67 8.34
CA LEU A 254 -26.19 30.36 8.73
C LEU A 254 -25.49 30.92 7.49
N LYS A 255 -25.15 32.21 7.52
CA LYS A 255 -24.34 32.85 6.49
C LYS A 255 -22.86 32.73 6.88
N ILE A 256 -22.22 31.65 6.44
CA ILE A 256 -20.82 31.33 6.79
C ILE A 256 -19.87 32.51 6.49
N ASP A 257 -20.07 33.20 5.36
CA ASP A 257 -19.26 34.35 4.94
C ASP A 257 -19.33 35.57 5.89
N SER A 258 -20.25 35.57 6.86
CA SER A 258 -20.34 36.62 7.89
C SER A 258 -19.44 36.37 9.11
N ILE A 259 -18.86 35.18 9.23
CA ILE A 259 -18.02 34.77 10.35
C ILE A 259 -16.56 34.98 9.97
N ASP A 260 -15.76 35.55 10.89
CA ASP A 260 -14.32 35.73 10.68
C ASP A 260 -13.65 34.36 10.41
N PRO A 261 -13.03 34.16 9.23
CA PRO A 261 -12.35 32.91 8.91
C PRO A 261 -11.22 32.54 9.87
N ASN A 262 -10.68 33.48 10.66
CA ASN A 262 -9.64 33.18 11.66
C ASN A 262 -10.20 32.59 12.96
N SER A 263 -11.51 32.68 13.20
CA SER A 263 -12.15 32.12 14.38
C SER A 263 -12.52 30.65 14.16
N HIS A 264 -12.27 29.80 15.15
CA HIS A 264 -12.73 28.40 15.15
C HIS A 264 -14.24 28.22 15.01
N LEU A 265 -15.03 29.29 15.25
CA LEU A 265 -16.46 29.29 14.99
C LEU A 265 -16.77 29.15 13.49
N TYR A 266 -15.88 29.59 12.60
CA TYR A 266 -16.02 29.44 11.16
C TYR A 266 -16.02 27.96 10.75
N GLU A 267 -15.03 27.19 11.20
CA GLU A 267 -14.92 25.76 10.94
C GLU A 267 -16.13 25.03 11.54
N LEU A 268 -16.52 25.35 12.77
CA LEU A 268 -17.70 24.78 13.41
C LEU A 268 -19.00 25.10 12.66
N ALA A 269 -19.18 26.31 12.15
CA ALA A 269 -20.33 26.69 11.34
C ALA A 269 -20.40 25.88 10.03
N ILE A 270 -19.25 25.55 9.44
CA ILE A 270 -19.17 24.63 8.30
C ILE A 270 -19.62 23.22 8.72
N LEU A 271 -19.12 22.68 9.83
CA LEU A 271 -19.55 21.36 10.34
C LEU A 271 -21.06 21.29 10.59
N ALA A 272 -21.66 22.39 11.07
CA ALA A 272 -23.11 22.47 11.29
C ALA A 272 -23.93 22.59 9.99
N THR A 273 -23.32 23.01 8.89
CA THR A 273 -23.99 23.28 7.60
C THR A 273 -23.94 22.10 6.64
N TYR A 274 -22.84 21.35 6.65
CA TYR A 274 -22.58 20.26 5.71
C TYR A 274 -22.70 18.89 6.39
N GLY A 275 -23.22 17.89 5.68
CA GLY A 275 -23.28 16.50 6.14
C GLY A 275 -24.63 15.84 5.95
N ASP A 276 -24.79 14.64 6.52
CA ASP A 276 -26.06 13.90 6.43
C ASP A 276 -27.18 14.63 7.17
N ARG A 277 -28.33 14.79 6.50
CA ARG A 277 -29.51 15.54 7.00
C ARG A 277 -29.20 16.99 7.41
N LYS A 278 -28.19 17.61 6.80
CA LYS A 278 -27.87 19.04 6.94
C LYS A 278 -28.32 19.83 5.71
N ASN A 279 -28.07 21.13 5.71
CA ASN A 279 -28.49 22.03 4.62
C ASN A 279 -27.76 21.76 3.31
N LYS A 280 -26.50 21.34 3.41
CA LYS A 280 -25.66 20.92 2.29
C LYS A 280 -25.15 19.50 2.53
N SER A 281 -24.98 18.75 1.46
CA SER A 281 -24.45 17.37 1.51
C SER A 281 -22.93 17.37 1.74
N ALA A 282 -22.37 16.18 1.99
CA ALA A 282 -20.92 16.01 2.02
C ALA A 282 -20.28 16.16 0.62
N ASP A 283 -21.00 15.80 -0.46
CA ASP A 283 -20.55 16.03 -1.84
C ASP A 283 -20.42 17.55 -2.11
N ASP A 284 -21.37 18.36 -1.63
CA ASP A 284 -21.28 19.83 -1.72
C ASP A 284 -20.04 20.36 -0.99
N LEU A 285 -19.66 19.77 0.15
CA LEU A 285 -18.44 20.16 0.87
C LEU A 285 -17.20 19.85 0.04
N VAL A 286 -17.11 18.66 -0.55
CA VAL A 286 -15.96 18.26 -1.37
C VAL A 286 -15.78 19.20 -2.58
N ILE A 287 -16.88 19.64 -3.19
CA ILE A 287 -16.86 20.67 -4.23
C ILE A 287 -16.38 22.01 -3.65
N ASP A 288 -16.96 22.45 -2.52
CA ASP A 288 -16.67 23.74 -1.89
C ASP A 288 -15.24 23.86 -1.33
N LEU A 289 -14.59 22.75 -1.00
CA LEU A 289 -13.17 22.69 -0.62
C LEU A 289 -12.22 22.99 -1.80
N THR A 290 -12.70 22.94 -3.04
CA THR A 290 -11.87 23.09 -4.25
C THR A 290 -12.22 24.29 -5.12
N ASN A 291 -13.44 24.82 -5.02
CA ASN A 291 -13.94 25.92 -5.86
C ASN A 291 -13.69 27.33 -5.27
N GLY A 292 -13.09 27.43 -4.07
CA GLY A 292 -12.81 28.68 -3.38
C GLY A 292 -13.93 29.21 -2.48
N THR A 293 -15.03 28.47 -2.30
CA THR A 293 -16.09 28.82 -1.32
C THR A 293 -15.54 28.77 0.11
N ILE A 294 -14.76 27.73 0.43
CA ILE A 294 -14.07 27.64 1.73
C ILE A 294 -12.76 28.44 1.67
N PHE A 295 -12.50 29.23 2.72
CA PHE A 295 -11.26 30.01 2.80
C PHE A 295 -10.04 29.09 2.66
N GLN A 296 -9.14 29.43 1.74
CA GLN A 296 -8.13 28.49 1.24
C GLN A 296 -7.20 27.96 2.33
N GLU A 297 -6.87 28.78 3.32
CA GLU A 297 -6.01 28.40 4.46
C GLU A 297 -6.73 27.49 5.46
N LYS A 298 -8.07 27.45 5.42
CA LYS A 298 -8.94 26.61 6.26
C LYS A 298 -9.36 25.30 5.62
N VAL A 299 -9.06 25.07 4.34
CA VAL A 299 -9.47 23.84 3.61
C VAL A 299 -8.99 22.57 4.32
N GLU A 300 -7.74 22.54 4.77
CA GLU A 300 -7.20 21.39 5.50
C GLU A 300 -7.81 21.27 6.91
N ASP A 301 -8.00 22.38 7.62
CA ASP A 301 -8.64 22.43 8.95
C ASP A 301 -10.06 21.83 8.87
N VAL A 302 -10.87 22.35 7.95
CA VAL A 302 -12.24 21.89 7.72
C VAL A 302 -12.26 20.42 7.36
N SER A 303 -11.31 19.94 6.56
CA SER A 303 -11.26 18.55 6.11
C SER A 303 -11.00 17.58 7.26
N ILE A 304 -10.00 17.82 8.10
CA ILE A 304 -9.75 16.95 9.27
C ILE A 304 -10.92 17.04 10.27
N LEU A 305 -11.42 18.24 10.55
CA LEU A 305 -12.50 18.45 11.52
C LEU A 305 -13.82 17.81 11.05
N PHE A 306 -14.13 17.86 9.76
CA PHE A 306 -15.31 17.21 9.19
C PHE A 306 -15.24 15.69 9.29
N GLY A 307 -14.07 15.12 9.02
CA GLY A 307 -13.82 13.69 9.22
C GLY A 307 -13.98 13.27 10.69
N LEU A 308 -13.41 14.04 11.62
CA LEU A 308 -13.54 13.81 13.06
C LEU A 308 -14.99 13.92 13.54
N HIS A 309 -15.75 14.87 13.00
CA HIS A 309 -17.14 15.11 13.38
C HIS A 309 -18.08 13.97 12.98
N ASN A 310 -17.88 13.43 11.78
CA ASN A 310 -18.75 12.38 11.25
C ASN A 310 -18.34 10.99 11.73
N GLY A 311 -17.03 10.73 11.85
CA GLY A 311 -16.48 9.39 12.04
C GLY A 311 -16.43 8.60 10.73
N TYR A 312 -15.49 7.66 10.64
CA TYR A 312 -15.20 6.87 9.44
C TYR A 312 -16.42 6.11 8.92
N SER A 313 -17.20 5.52 9.83
CA SER A 313 -18.35 4.67 9.55
C SER A 313 -19.45 5.39 8.77
N LYS A 314 -19.63 6.70 8.97
CA LYS A 314 -20.66 7.51 8.29
C LYS A 314 -20.20 8.11 6.97
N LEU A 315 -18.89 8.12 6.69
CA LEU A 315 -18.38 8.62 5.43
C LEU A 315 -18.73 7.65 4.30
N ARG A 316 -18.97 8.18 3.10
CA ARG A 316 -19.00 7.37 1.87
C ARG A 316 -17.57 6.94 1.54
N ASN A 317 -17.43 5.88 0.76
CA ASN A 317 -16.12 5.44 0.30
C ASN A 317 -15.44 6.48 -0.62
N LYS A 318 -16.20 7.15 -1.47
CA LYS A 318 -15.80 8.27 -2.33
C LYS A 318 -16.92 9.29 -2.46
N TYR A 319 -16.56 10.52 -2.81
CA TYR A 319 -17.49 11.62 -3.08
C TYR A 319 -17.33 12.15 -4.50
N GLU A 320 -18.34 12.85 -5.00
CA GLU A 320 -18.25 13.60 -6.25
C GLU A 320 -17.45 14.89 -6.03
N GLY A 321 -16.64 15.27 -7.02
CA GLY A 321 -15.79 16.45 -6.90
C GLY A 321 -14.88 16.64 -8.11
N GLN A 322 -14.16 17.76 -8.12
CA GLN A 322 -13.33 18.15 -9.27
C GLN A 322 -12.01 17.36 -9.40
N ARG A 323 -11.56 16.67 -8.34
CA ARG A 323 -10.34 15.85 -8.42
C ARG A 323 -10.63 14.54 -9.15
N LYS A 324 -9.58 14.05 -9.81
CA LYS A 324 -9.59 12.76 -10.53
C LYS A 324 -9.94 11.59 -9.60
N ASP A 325 -9.55 11.67 -8.33
CA ASP A 325 -9.87 10.69 -7.31
C ASP A 325 -10.22 11.37 -5.99
N ASN A 326 -11.47 11.22 -5.53
CA ASN A 326 -11.96 11.69 -4.23
C ASN A 326 -12.28 10.51 -3.29
N ASN A 327 -11.48 9.43 -3.38
CA ASN A 327 -11.53 8.33 -2.43
C ASN A 327 -11.24 8.84 -1.02
N VAL A 328 -12.17 8.60 -0.10
CA VAL A 328 -12.07 8.96 1.32
C VAL A 328 -11.70 7.75 2.15
N LYS A 329 -12.40 6.64 1.97
CA LYS A 329 -12.08 5.39 2.66
C LYS A 329 -10.80 4.77 2.11
N PHE A 330 -10.11 4.02 2.97
CA PHE A 330 -8.86 3.35 2.60
C PHE A 330 -9.15 2.25 1.58
N THR A 331 -8.38 2.23 0.49
CA THR A 331 -8.58 1.28 -0.60
C THR A 331 -7.94 -0.08 -0.29
N LEU A 332 -7.02 -0.10 0.67
CA LEU A 332 -6.19 -1.25 1.02
C LEU A 332 -5.32 -1.71 -0.15
N GLU A 333 -5.03 -0.84 -1.11
CA GLU A 333 -4.15 -1.11 -2.24
C GLU A 333 -2.67 -0.84 -1.91
N SER A 334 -2.40 -0.03 -0.88
CA SER A 334 -1.05 0.29 -0.41
C SER A 334 -0.81 -0.24 0.99
N LYS A 335 0.44 -0.59 1.32
CA LYS A 335 0.88 -0.90 2.68
C LYS A 335 0.64 0.27 3.63
N LEU A 336 0.72 1.49 3.12
CA LEU A 336 0.39 2.70 3.88
C LEU A 336 -1.04 2.67 4.45
N ASP A 337 -2.05 2.24 3.68
CA ASP A 337 -3.43 2.14 4.17
C ASP A 337 -3.54 1.21 5.38
N TYR A 338 -2.89 0.04 5.33
CA TYR A 338 -2.84 -0.91 6.46
C TYR A 338 -2.17 -0.28 7.68
N TYR A 339 -1.05 0.43 7.47
CA TYR A 339 -0.32 1.09 8.55
C TYR A 339 -1.10 2.23 9.20
N ILE A 340 -1.89 2.99 8.45
CA ILE A 340 -2.73 4.07 8.99
C ILE A 340 -3.78 3.47 9.94
N ILE A 341 -4.54 2.49 9.45
CA ILE A 341 -5.59 1.81 10.22
C ILE A 341 -4.97 1.16 11.46
N GLU A 342 -3.88 0.41 11.29
CA GLU A 342 -3.21 -0.31 12.38
C GLU A 342 -2.65 0.65 13.44
N SER A 343 -2.00 1.74 13.04
CA SER A 343 -1.39 2.68 14.00
C SER A 343 -2.45 3.36 14.87
N ILE A 344 -3.59 3.73 14.27
CA ILE A 344 -4.72 4.31 15.02
C ILE A 344 -5.36 3.24 15.92
N TYR A 345 -5.48 2.00 15.45
CA TYR A 345 -5.98 0.89 16.25
C TYR A 345 -5.09 0.66 17.49
N GLN A 346 -3.77 0.54 17.32
CA GLN A 346 -2.81 0.36 18.40
C GLN A 346 -2.84 1.51 19.41
N PHE A 347 -3.03 2.74 18.93
CA PHE A 347 -3.20 3.90 19.80
C PHE A 347 -4.47 3.84 20.65
N VAL A 348 -5.61 3.48 20.05
CA VAL A 348 -6.90 3.51 20.73
C VAL A 348 -7.09 2.31 21.65
N PHE A 349 -6.78 1.11 21.18
CA PHE A 349 -7.06 -0.14 21.89
C PHE A 349 -5.94 -0.51 22.85
N ASN A 350 -4.69 -0.25 22.48
CA ASN A 350 -3.50 -0.68 23.21
C ASN A 350 -2.68 0.48 23.81
N SER A 351 -3.14 1.73 23.66
CA SER A 351 -2.46 2.93 24.16
C SER A 351 -1.02 3.10 23.66
N SER A 352 -0.67 2.50 22.51
CA SER A 352 0.68 2.55 21.94
C SER A 352 0.79 3.66 20.89
N LYS A 353 1.77 4.56 21.07
CA LYS A 353 2.16 5.60 20.09
C LYS A 353 3.50 5.30 19.41
N LEU A 354 4.30 4.40 19.98
CA LEU A 354 5.69 4.15 19.57
C LEU A 354 5.80 3.00 18.57
N ASN A 355 4.73 2.76 17.82
CA ASN A 355 4.71 1.72 16.81
C ASN A 355 5.69 2.06 15.69
N TYR A 356 6.54 1.11 15.31
CA TYR A 356 7.52 1.29 14.24
C TYR A 356 7.06 0.54 12.98
N ALA A 357 7.38 -0.75 12.87
CA ALA A 357 6.86 -1.65 11.84
C ALA A 357 5.88 -2.65 12.46
N PHE A 358 5.10 -3.32 11.61
CA PHE A 358 4.11 -4.30 12.00
C PHE A 358 4.43 -5.63 11.33
N ASP A 359 5.23 -6.47 12.00
CA ASP A 359 5.71 -7.74 11.43
C ASP A 359 4.54 -8.63 10.95
N HIS A 360 3.45 -8.68 11.73
CA HIS A 360 2.23 -9.43 11.39
C HIS A 360 1.47 -8.88 10.16
N ILE A 361 1.78 -7.67 9.67
CA ILE A 361 1.29 -7.14 8.37
C ILE A 361 2.36 -7.37 7.30
N ASP A 362 3.61 -7.09 7.62
CA ASP A 362 4.75 -7.10 6.69
C ASP A 362 5.04 -8.47 6.07
N LEU A 363 4.69 -9.55 6.78
CA LEU A 363 4.87 -10.91 6.32
C LEU A 363 4.03 -11.29 5.09
N TRP A 364 2.87 -10.65 4.89
CA TRP A 364 1.93 -11.02 3.82
C TRP A 364 1.49 -9.83 2.95
N CYS A 365 1.46 -8.61 3.50
CA CYS A 365 1.04 -7.44 2.77
C CYS A 365 2.14 -7.01 1.79
N SER A 366 1.94 -7.33 0.51
CA SER A 366 2.84 -6.90 -0.56
C SER A 366 2.81 -5.39 -0.72
N SER A 367 4.00 -4.79 -0.84
CA SER A 367 4.16 -3.37 -1.16
C SER A 367 3.66 -3.08 -2.57
N SER A 368 2.91 -2.00 -2.75
CA SER A 368 2.53 -1.56 -4.09
C SER A 368 3.76 -1.24 -4.94
N GLY A 369 3.72 -1.57 -6.23
CA GLY A 369 4.81 -1.31 -7.17
C GLY A 369 5.18 0.18 -7.22
N LEU A 370 6.47 0.48 -7.33
CA LEU A 370 7.00 1.84 -7.38
C LEU A 370 6.73 2.49 -8.74
N ASN A 371 5.94 3.55 -8.75
CA ASN A 371 5.84 4.47 -9.89
C ASN A 371 6.50 5.81 -9.50
N ASP A 372 7.83 5.86 -9.63
CA ASP A 372 8.65 7.02 -9.21
C ASP A 372 8.68 8.16 -10.25
N ASN A 373 8.05 8.00 -11.42
CA ASN A 373 8.11 8.98 -12.50
C ASN A 373 7.04 10.07 -12.36
N MET A 374 7.26 11.01 -11.44
CA MET A 374 6.51 12.27 -11.37
C MET A 374 7.46 13.46 -11.57
N LYS A 375 7.88 13.68 -12.81
CA LYS A 375 8.91 14.68 -13.15
C LYS A 375 8.51 16.11 -12.76
N ASP A 376 7.22 16.44 -12.81
CA ASP A 376 6.71 17.81 -12.62
C ASP A 376 6.43 18.17 -11.16
N TYR A 377 6.65 17.23 -10.23
CA TYR A 377 6.28 17.39 -8.83
C TYR A 377 7.45 17.14 -7.89
N GLU A 378 7.48 17.88 -6.79
CA GLU A 378 8.29 17.54 -5.63
C GLU A 378 7.56 16.47 -4.83
N THR A 379 8.22 15.33 -4.67
CA THR A 379 7.66 14.17 -3.99
C THR A 379 8.57 13.71 -2.85
N TYR A 380 7.97 13.02 -1.89
CA TYR A 380 8.66 12.24 -0.87
C TYR A 380 7.95 10.90 -0.69
N ARG A 381 8.53 10.01 0.10
CA ARG A 381 8.03 8.64 0.24
C ARG A 381 7.68 8.34 1.69
N ILE A 382 6.50 7.76 1.88
CA ILE A 382 6.07 7.16 3.14
C ILE A 382 5.71 5.71 2.84
N LEU A 383 6.40 4.76 3.46
CA LEU A 383 6.30 3.33 3.17
C LEU A 383 6.41 3.04 1.65
N ASP A 384 5.39 2.42 1.07
CA ASP A 384 5.30 2.10 -0.36
C ASP A 384 4.58 3.17 -1.19
N THR A 385 4.22 4.30 -0.60
CA THR A 385 3.46 5.37 -1.26
C THR A 385 4.33 6.59 -1.56
N VAL A 386 4.24 7.07 -2.80
CA VAL A 386 4.82 8.36 -3.24
C VAL A 386 3.83 9.48 -2.92
N VAL A 387 4.26 10.45 -2.14
CA VAL A 387 3.46 11.61 -1.73
C VAL A 387 3.82 12.81 -2.61
N ILE A 388 2.80 13.43 -3.20
CA ILE A 388 2.95 14.63 -4.04
C ILE A 388 2.82 15.86 -3.14
N ALA A 389 3.96 16.51 -2.86
CA ALA A 389 4.00 17.64 -1.93
C ALA A 389 3.76 18.98 -2.63
N LYS A 390 4.45 19.25 -3.74
CA LYS A 390 4.38 20.54 -4.45
C LYS A 390 4.52 20.33 -5.94
N LYS A 391 3.95 21.23 -6.73
CA LYS A 391 4.36 21.38 -8.13
C LYS A 391 5.77 21.95 -8.15
N LYS A 392 6.65 21.40 -8.97
CA LYS A 392 7.94 22.04 -9.22
C LYS A 392 7.66 23.38 -9.89
N GLN A 393 8.35 24.41 -9.43
CA GLN A 393 8.31 25.70 -10.11
C GLN A 393 8.82 25.53 -11.54
N THR A 394 8.10 26.10 -12.49
CA THR A 394 8.60 26.23 -13.85
C THR A 394 9.76 27.23 -13.87
N PRO A 395 10.69 27.12 -14.84
CA PRO A 395 11.71 28.13 -15.07
C PRO A 395 11.13 29.55 -15.20
N LEU A 396 9.93 29.68 -15.78
CA LEU A 396 9.21 30.94 -15.87
C LEU A 396 8.78 31.48 -14.50
N GLU A 397 8.15 30.65 -13.66
CA GLU A 397 7.74 31.06 -12.31
C GLU A 397 8.95 31.45 -11.45
N LEU A 398 10.02 30.65 -11.51
CA LEU A 398 11.28 30.95 -10.83
C LEU A 398 11.86 32.30 -11.29
N PHE A 399 11.79 32.59 -12.59
CA PHE A 399 12.22 33.87 -13.16
C PHE A 399 11.39 35.05 -12.65
N LEU A 400 10.06 34.90 -12.71
CA LEU A 400 9.13 35.95 -12.31
C LEU A 400 9.27 36.28 -10.82
N GLU A 401 9.40 35.28 -9.95
CA GLU A 401 9.53 35.48 -8.51
C GLU A 401 10.88 36.09 -8.11
N ASN A 402 11.99 35.63 -8.69
CA ASN A 402 13.31 35.95 -8.17
C ASN A 402 14.06 37.03 -8.95
N TYR A 403 13.74 37.24 -10.24
CA TYR A 403 14.58 38.06 -11.12
C TYR A 403 13.83 39.21 -11.80
N SER A 404 12.52 39.09 -12.02
CA SER A 404 11.76 40.09 -12.78
C SER A 404 11.78 41.48 -12.12
N ALA A 405 11.63 41.54 -10.80
CA ALA A 405 11.61 42.78 -10.03
C ALA A 405 12.94 43.56 -10.16
N GLU A 406 14.07 42.85 -10.15
CA GLU A 406 15.40 43.47 -10.26
C GLU A 406 15.65 44.03 -11.66
N ILE A 407 15.13 43.38 -12.70
CA ILE A 407 15.19 43.89 -14.08
C ILE A 407 14.43 45.21 -14.18
N TYR A 408 13.19 45.28 -13.67
CA TYR A 408 12.40 46.50 -13.70
C TYR A 408 13.08 47.62 -12.91
N LEU A 409 13.60 47.30 -11.72
CA LEU A 409 14.34 48.26 -10.90
C LEU A 409 15.58 48.79 -11.62
N THR A 410 16.33 47.92 -12.29
CA THR A 410 17.55 48.30 -13.02
C THR A 410 17.24 49.21 -14.20
N ILE A 411 16.16 48.94 -14.94
CA ILE A 411 15.69 49.80 -16.04
C ILE A 411 15.32 51.18 -15.51
N VAL A 412 14.51 51.25 -14.45
CA VAL A 412 14.07 52.50 -13.85
C VAL A 412 15.24 53.32 -13.31
N LYS A 413 16.18 52.69 -12.59
CA LYS A 413 17.39 53.34 -12.08
C LYS A 413 18.24 53.89 -13.22
N SER A 414 18.44 53.09 -14.28
CA SER A 414 19.20 53.50 -15.44
C SER A 414 18.56 54.73 -16.08
N ILE A 415 17.26 54.69 -16.39
CA ILE A 415 16.54 55.83 -16.99
C ILE A 415 16.65 57.08 -16.10
N ASN A 416 16.42 56.94 -14.80
CA ASN A 416 16.50 58.05 -13.85
C ASN A 416 17.91 58.63 -13.68
N GLN A 417 18.98 57.91 -14.09
CA GLN A 417 20.34 58.48 -14.13
C GLN A 417 20.53 59.45 -15.30
N TRP A 418 19.86 59.24 -16.43
CA TRP A 418 19.97 60.09 -17.62
C TRP A 418 18.98 61.26 -17.62
N LEU A 419 18.01 61.26 -16.71
CA LEU A 419 16.99 62.30 -16.61
C LEU A 419 17.40 63.42 -15.63
N PRO A 420 17.17 64.69 -15.98
CA PRO A 420 17.34 65.80 -15.05
C PRO A 420 16.37 65.67 -13.86
N PRO A 421 16.68 66.26 -12.68
CA PRO A 421 15.93 66.01 -11.44
C PRO A 421 14.41 66.23 -11.53
N PHE A 422 13.97 67.22 -12.31
CA PHE A 422 12.56 67.55 -12.49
C PHE A 422 11.79 66.57 -13.40
N ALA A 423 12.49 65.71 -14.15
CA ALA A 423 11.92 64.73 -15.07
C ALA A 423 12.04 63.28 -14.54
N LYS A 424 12.65 63.08 -13.37
CA LYS A 424 12.80 61.74 -12.78
C LYS A 424 11.44 61.17 -12.40
N SER A 425 11.27 59.90 -12.72
CA SER A 425 10.06 59.15 -12.41
C SER A 425 10.12 58.58 -11.00
N ASN A 426 8.97 58.51 -10.33
CA ASN A 426 8.83 57.79 -9.06
C ASN A 426 9.12 56.30 -9.32
N GLU A 427 10.07 55.73 -8.56
CA GLU A 427 10.52 54.36 -8.77
C GLU A 427 9.38 53.34 -8.68
N LYS A 428 8.47 53.48 -7.72
CA LYS A 428 7.34 52.53 -7.56
C LYS A 428 6.41 52.53 -8.76
N ASP A 429 6.01 53.71 -9.21
CA ASP A 429 5.06 53.87 -10.33
C ASP A 429 5.70 53.43 -11.65
N ALA A 430 6.98 53.75 -11.84
CA ALA A 430 7.74 53.35 -13.01
C ALA A 430 7.96 51.82 -13.06
N ILE A 431 8.28 51.17 -11.92
CA ILE A 431 8.38 49.71 -11.85
C ILE A 431 7.05 49.06 -12.25
N LEU A 432 5.92 49.54 -11.71
CA LEU A 432 4.60 49.01 -12.04
C LEU A 432 4.25 49.19 -13.53
N PHE A 433 4.66 50.31 -14.12
CA PHE A 433 4.50 50.57 -15.55
C PHE A 433 5.29 49.58 -16.40
N PHE A 434 6.57 49.36 -16.08
CA PHE A 434 7.43 48.44 -16.82
C PHE A 434 7.00 46.98 -16.62
N GLU A 435 6.59 46.59 -15.41
CA GLU A 435 6.01 45.27 -15.16
C GLU A 435 4.82 45.04 -16.10
N LYS A 436 3.84 45.96 -16.11
CA LYS A 436 2.65 45.82 -16.96
C LYS A 436 2.97 45.79 -18.45
N LYS A 437 4.01 46.48 -18.91
CA LYS A 437 4.40 46.55 -20.32
C LYS A 437 5.26 45.38 -20.79
N LEU A 438 6.16 44.89 -19.94
CA LEU A 438 7.17 43.91 -20.33
C LEU A 438 6.83 42.48 -19.89
N ARG A 439 5.92 42.29 -18.92
CA ARG A 439 5.55 40.97 -18.39
C ARG A 439 5.21 39.96 -19.50
N ASN A 440 4.25 40.28 -20.36
CA ASN A 440 3.83 39.36 -21.43
C ASN A 440 4.98 39.05 -22.42
N ALA A 441 5.82 40.03 -22.74
CA ALA A 441 6.96 39.83 -23.63
C ALA A 441 8.04 38.92 -23.02
N LEU A 442 8.28 39.07 -21.71
CA LEU A 442 9.18 38.21 -20.94
C LEU A 442 8.60 36.79 -20.83
N GLU A 443 7.31 36.65 -20.52
CA GLU A 443 6.61 35.36 -20.45
C GLU A 443 6.77 34.58 -21.75
N VAL A 444 6.42 35.18 -22.90
CA VAL A 444 6.55 34.55 -24.22
C VAL A 444 8.00 34.16 -24.54
N SER A 445 8.97 35.01 -24.20
CA SER A 445 10.38 34.76 -24.51
C SER A 445 10.95 33.60 -23.67
N ILE A 446 10.58 33.53 -22.39
CA ILE A 446 11.05 32.49 -21.48
C ILE A 446 10.39 31.16 -21.82
N GLU A 447 9.10 31.14 -22.13
CA GLU A 447 8.42 29.92 -22.60
C GLU A 447 9.07 29.37 -23.88
N ALA A 448 9.40 30.24 -24.83
CA ALA A 448 10.09 29.85 -26.05
C ALA A 448 11.49 29.28 -25.76
N LEU A 449 12.24 29.90 -24.85
CA LEU A 449 13.54 29.42 -24.41
C LEU A 449 13.43 28.06 -23.72
N GLN A 450 12.44 27.89 -22.84
CA GLN A 450 12.19 26.65 -22.13
C GLN A 450 11.89 25.51 -23.09
N LYS A 451 10.97 25.71 -24.04
CA LYS A 451 10.67 24.70 -25.08
C LYS A 451 11.91 24.31 -25.88
N LYS A 452 12.76 25.29 -26.23
CA LYS A 452 13.99 25.03 -26.95
C LYS A 452 14.97 24.18 -26.13
N LEU A 453 15.13 24.49 -24.85
CA LEU A 453 15.99 23.73 -23.93
C LEU A 453 15.47 22.31 -23.70
N GLU A 454 14.15 22.12 -23.56
CA GLU A 454 13.52 20.80 -23.42
C GLU A 454 13.77 19.94 -24.66
N ILE A 455 13.57 20.49 -25.87
CA ILE A 455 13.86 19.79 -27.14
C ILE A 455 15.33 19.39 -27.23
N GLU A 456 16.25 20.30 -26.89
CA GLU A 456 17.70 20.06 -26.95
C GLU A 456 18.13 19.00 -25.92
N TYR A 457 17.57 19.07 -24.71
CA TYR A 457 17.82 18.09 -23.65
C TYR A 457 17.32 16.70 -24.02
N ASP A 458 16.09 16.57 -24.53
CA ASP A 458 15.51 15.29 -24.93
C ASP A 458 16.28 14.68 -26.12
N ALA A 459 16.70 15.49 -27.10
CA ALA A 459 17.53 15.04 -28.20
C ALA A 459 18.88 14.48 -27.71
N ASN A 460 19.55 15.20 -26.79
CA ASN A 460 20.83 14.78 -26.23
C ASN A 460 20.70 13.55 -25.32
N CYS A 461 19.62 13.46 -24.55
CA CYS A 461 19.36 12.30 -23.69
C CYS A 461 19.03 11.04 -24.50
N ASN A 462 18.30 11.18 -25.61
CA ASN A 462 18.02 10.07 -26.53
C ASN A 462 19.28 9.60 -27.25
N SER A 463 20.12 10.52 -27.72
CA SER A 463 21.43 10.21 -28.30
C SER A 463 22.31 9.42 -27.34
N LYS A 464 22.47 9.88 -26.09
CA LYS A 464 23.26 9.16 -25.06
C LYS A 464 22.67 7.81 -24.67
N LYS A 465 21.34 7.70 -24.56
CA LYS A 465 20.70 6.40 -24.33
C LYS A 465 20.96 5.44 -25.47
N GLN A 466 20.92 5.92 -26.71
CA GLN A 466 21.16 5.10 -27.88
C GLN A 466 22.63 4.64 -27.95
N GLU A 467 23.60 5.51 -27.63
CA GLU A 467 25.01 5.15 -27.49
C GLU A 467 25.26 4.08 -26.41
N ILE A 468 24.50 4.08 -25.31
CA ILE A 468 24.61 3.08 -24.25
C ILE A 468 23.90 1.77 -24.62
N ILE A 469 22.74 1.83 -25.29
CA ILE A 469 21.92 0.65 -25.60
C ILE A 469 22.50 -0.13 -26.78
N GLU A 470 23.05 0.53 -27.79
CA GLU A 470 23.51 -0.12 -29.02
C GLU A 470 24.58 -1.22 -28.80
N PRO A 471 25.59 -1.06 -27.91
CA PRO A 471 26.52 -2.13 -27.56
C PRO A 471 25.83 -3.36 -26.94
N TYR A 472 24.91 -3.14 -25.99
CA TYR A 472 24.19 -4.25 -25.34
C TYR A 472 23.22 -4.94 -26.30
N GLN A 473 22.60 -4.20 -27.22
CA GLN A 473 21.74 -4.78 -28.25
C GLN A 473 22.55 -5.71 -29.17
N LYS A 474 23.75 -5.27 -29.60
CA LYS A 474 24.68 -6.11 -30.38
C LYS A 474 25.11 -7.35 -29.62
N GLU A 475 25.33 -7.25 -28.31
CA GLU A 475 25.68 -8.39 -27.46
C GLU A 475 24.51 -9.37 -27.30
N ILE A 476 23.28 -8.87 -27.11
CA ILE A 476 22.06 -9.69 -27.07
C ILE A 476 21.87 -10.45 -28.38
N ASP A 477 22.06 -9.80 -29.52
CA ASP A 477 21.91 -10.45 -30.83
C ASP A 477 23.01 -11.50 -31.08
N LYS A 478 24.23 -11.25 -30.60
CA LYS A 478 25.32 -12.25 -30.60
C LYS A 478 24.95 -13.48 -29.76
N LEU A 479 24.46 -13.27 -28.54
CA LEU A 479 24.03 -14.35 -27.65
C LEU A 479 22.82 -15.12 -28.21
N ARG A 480 21.86 -14.43 -28.84
CA ARG A 480 20.72 -15.07 -29.53
C ARG A 480 21.19 -15.97 -30.67
N THR A 481 22.17 -15.52 -31.45
CA THR A 481 22.78 -16.31 -32.52
C THR A 481 23.49 -17.55 -31.96
N GLU A 482 24.21 -17.39 -30.85
CA GLU A 482 24.88 -18.50 -30.17
C GLU A 482 23.89 -19.54 -29.63
N ILE A 483 22.81 -19.10 -28.97
CA ILE A 483 21.73 -19.97 -28.51
C ILE A 483 21.08 -20.71 -29.68
N PHE A 484 20.87 -20.04 -30.82
CA PHE A 484 20.31 -20.67 -32.01
C PHE A 484 21.25 -21.78 -32.53
N ASN A 485 22.54 -21.51 -32.63
CA ASN A 485 23.54 -22.49 -33.08
C ASN A 485 23.66 -23.68 -32.11
N LEU A 486 23.64 -23.44 -30.80
CA LEU A 486 23.66 -24.49 -29.78
C LEU A 486 22.40 -25.37 -29.85
N LYS A 487 21.23 -24.78 -30.10
CA LYS A 487 19.98 -25.53 -30.30
C LYS A 487 20.05 -26.42 -31.54
N GLU A 488 20.58 -25.93 -32.66
CA GLU A 488 20.81 -26.77 -33.84
C GLU A 488 21.82 -27.90 -33.57
N GLY A 489 22.91 -27.60 -32.88
CA GLY A 489 23.91 -28.59 -32.48
C GLY A 489 23.31 -29.71 -31.63
N ASN A 490 22.52 -29.35 -30.62
CA ASN A 490 21.81 -30.31 -29.77
C ASN A 490 20.78 -31.12 -30.56
N LEU A 491 20.10 -30.54 -31.55
CA LEU A 491 19.19 -31.28 -32.42
C LEU A 491 19.92 -32.34 -33.23
N LYS A 492 21.10 -32.01 -33.77
CA LYS A 492 21.96 -32.93 -34.52
C LYS A 492 22.48 -34.07 -33.63
N LEU A 493 22.92 -33.75 -32.41
CA LEU A 493 23.36 -34.75 -31.43
C LEU A 493 22.23 -35.69 -31.01
N LYS A 494 21.03 -35.16 -30.75
CA LYS A 494 19.85 -35.96 -30.40
C LYS A 494 19.44 -36.91 -31.53
N ASN A 495 19.55 -36.47 -32.78
CA ASN A 495 19.32 -37.32 -33.95
C ASN A 495 20.39 -38.43 -34.09
N GLN A 496 21.64 -38.16 -33.72
CA GLN A 496 22.70 -39.16 -33.69
C GLN A 496 22.51 -40.17 -32.54
N GLU A 497 22.09 -39.72 -31.35
CA GLU A 497 21.76 -40.62 -30.23
C GLU A 497 20.58 -41.55 -30.56
N ASN A 498 19.55 -41.03 -31.24
CA ASN A 498 18.44 -41.86 -31.69
C ASN A 498 18.91 -42.95 -32.67
N LEU A 499 19.81 -42.61 -33.61
CA LEU A 499 20.41 -43.58 -34.53
C LEU A 499 21.21 -44.68 -33.79
N PHE A 500 21.94 -44.30 -32.73
CA PHE A 500 22.67 -45.23 -31.87
C PHE A 500 21.75 -46.11 -31.03
N SER A 501 20.60 -45.59 -30.60
CA SER A 501 19.60 -46.35 -29.84
C SER A 501 18.91 -47.41 -30.70
N ASP A 502 18.64 -47.09 -31.97
CA ASP A 502 18.03 -48.01 -32.94
C ASP A 502 19.00 -49.15 -33.32
N THR A 503 20.30 -48.84 -33.46
CA THR A 503 21.32 -49.88 -33.69
C THR A 503 21.51 -50.78 -32.46
N LYS A 504 21.35 -50.25 -31.25
CA LYS A 504 21.44 -51.03 -30.01
C LYS A 504 20.24 -51.98 -29.85
N GLN A 505 19.03 -51.52 -30.15
CA GLN A 505 17.83 -52.37 -30.16
C GLN A 505 17.89 -53.45 -31.24
N LEU A 506 18.42 -53.14 -32.43
CA LEU A 506 18.61 -54.14 -33.49
C LEU A 506 19.62 -55.23 -33.07
N ASN A 507 20.72 -54.84 -32.41
CA ASN A 507 21.70 -55.79 -31.89
C ASN A 507 21.14 -56.64 -30.73
N GLU A 508 20.25 -56.09 -29.91
CA GLU A 508 19.59 -56.81 -28.83
C GLU A 508 18.52 -57.80 -29.34
N GLN A 509 17.82 -57.46 -30.43
CA GLN A 509 16.93 -58.37 -31.14
C GLN A 509 17.71 -59.50 -31.85
N LEU A 510 18.89 -59.20 -32.42
CA LEU A 510 19.77 -60.22 -32.99
C LEU A 510 20.34 -61.17 -31.94
N ARG A 511 20.69 -60.67 -30.74
CA ARG A 511 21.09 -61.53 -29.61
C ARG A 511 19.95 -62.44 -29.15
N LYS A 512 18.74 -61.90 -28.96
CA LYS A 512 17.56 -62.72 -28.59
C LYS A 512 17.18 -63.76 -29.65
N LYS A 513 17.47 -63.50 -30.93
CA LYS A 513 17.26 -64.47 -32.02
C LYS A 513 18.33 -65.56 -32.04
N ASN A 514 19.56 -65.26 -31.64
CA ASN A 514 20.64 -66.25 -31.50
C ASN A 514 20.53 -67.08 -30.21
N ASP A 515 19.98 -66.53 -29.13
CA ASP A 515 19.77 -67.23 -27.86
C ASP A 515 18.58 -68.22 -27.90
N SER A 516 17.76 -68.20 -28.95
CA SER A 516 16.72 -69.24 -29.20
C SER A 516 17.19 -70.42 -30.07
N ILE A 517 18.47 -70.47 -30.47
CA ILE A 517 18.96 -71.53 -31.38
C ILE A 517 20.00 -72.47 -30.76
N ASN A 518 20.66 -72.14 -29.65
CA ASN A 518 21.71 -73.02 -29.11
C ASN A 518 21.52 -73.32 -27.61
N ASP A 519 20.67 -74.31 -27.35
CA ASP A 519 20.66 -75.09 -26.09
C ASP A 519 21.28 -76.48 -26.37
N VAL A 520 22.54 -76.55 -26.84
CA VAL A 520 23.36 -77.77 -26.79
C VAL A 520 24.85 -77.39 -26.77
N VAL A 521 25.60 -78.06 -25.87
CA VAL A 521 27.08 -78.23 -25.80
C VAL A 521 27.89 -77.26 -24.92
N GLN A 522 28.14 -77.73 -23.69
CA GLN A 522 29.42 -77.92 -22.97
C GLN A 522 30.61 -76.92 -23.03
N GLU A 523 31.09 -76.66 -21.80
CA GLU A 523 32.47 -76.76 -21.26
C GLU A 523 33.59 -75.74 -21.59
N ASN A 524 34.15 -75.24 -20.47
CA ASN A 524 35.57 -75.01 -20.14
C ASN A 524 36.45 -74.13 -21.06
N ASN A 525 37.00 -73.03 -20.50
CA ASN A 525 38.43 -72.96 -20.17
C ASN A 525 38.87 -71.63 -19.52
N ASN A 526 39.98 -71.75 -18.79
CA ASN A 526 40.65 -70.79 -17.93
C ASN A 526 41.47 -69.68 -18.64
N SER A 527 41.79 -68.67 -17.81
CA SER A 527 43.12 -68.01 -17.62
C SER A 527 43.63 -66.84 -18.49
N LEU A 528 44.01 -65.76 -17.76
CA LEU A 528 45.15 -64.81 -17.89
C LEU A 528 45.33 -63.99 -19.20
N SER A 529 45.88 -62.76 -19.27
CA SER A 529 46.24 -61.66 -18.35
C SER A 529 46.94 -60.57 -19.19
N LEU A 530 46.90 -59.30 -18.72
CA LEU A 530 47.94 -58.23 -18.79
C LEU A 530 48.18 -57.38 -20.08
N ILE A 531 48.08 -56.04 -19.90
CA ILE A 531 49.05 -54.91 -20.11
C ILE A 531 48.27 -53.57 -20.01
N GLN A 532 48.22 -52.89 -18.84
CA GLN A 532 48.96 -51.67 -18.36
C GLN A 532 48.74 -50.35 -19.15
N GLU A 533 47.95 -49.36 -18.64
CA GLU A 533 48.24 -48.24 -17.69
C GLU A 533 48.80 -46.95 -18.38
N PRO A 534 48.45 -45.69 -17.97
CA PRO A 534 48.60 -45.22 -16.59
C PRO A 534 47.50 -44.31 -16.01
N SER A 535 47.61 -44.23 -14.68
CA SER A 535 47.01 -43.37 -13.66
C SER A 535 46.68 -41.92 -14.03
N VAL A 536 45.46 -41.51 -13.66
CA VAL A 536 45.19 -40.17 -13.11
C VAL A 536 44.70 -40.37 -11.68
N ILE A 537 45.48 -39.86 -10.74
CA ILE A 537 45.12 -39.75 -9.33
C ILE A 537 44.15 -38.56 -9.23
N GLU A 538 42.86 -38.81 -8.93
CA GLU A 538 41.98 -37.77 -8.39
C GLU A 538 41.04 -38.35 -7.32
N PHE A 539 40.93 -37.58 -6.24
CA PHE A 539 40.36 -37.90 -4.93
C PHE A 539 39.03 -38.67 -4.95
N ALA A 540 38.98 -39.76 -4.20
CA ALA A 540 37.79 -40.58 -4.02
C ALA A 540 36.79 -39.92 -3.05
N ASP A 541 35.90 -39.09 -3.57
CA ASP A 541 34.62 -38.79 -2.93
C ASP A 541 33.52 -39.59 -3.64
N ASN A 542 33.06 -40.68 -3.03
CA ASN A 542 32.07 -41.58 -3.60
C ASN A 542 30.63 -41.02 -3.49
N TYR A 543 30.40 -39.84 -4.05
CA TYR A 543 29.14 -39.09 -4.03
C TYR A 543 27.94 -39.86 -4.61
N THR A 544 28.18 -40.88 -5.43
CA THR A 544 27.13 -41.73 -6.02
C THR A 544 26.32 -42.48 -4.97
N SER A 545 26.93 -42.81 -3.82
CA SER A 545 26.28 -43.53 -2.71
C SER A 545 25.38 -42.65 -1.82
N PHE A 546 25.49 -41.32 -1.90
CA PHE A 546 24.79 -40.38 -1.01
C PHE A 546 23.33 -40.17 -1.41
N SER A 547 22.45 -39.88 -0.44
CA SER A 547 21.08 -39.45 -0.75
C SER A 547 21.08 -38.04 -1.37
N ILE A 548 20.00 -37.67 -2.07
CA ILE A 548 19.89 -36.31 -2.63
C ILE A 548 19.92 -35.24 -1.54
N THR A 549 19.40 -35.56 -0.35
CA THR A 549 19.41 -34.68 0.82
C THR A 549 20.83 -34.44 1.33
N ASP A 550 21.66 -35.48 1.36
CA ASP A 550 23.05 -35.36 1.81
C ASP A 550 23.91 -34.60 0.78
N LEU A 551 23.67 -34.84 -0.52
CA LEU A 551 24.33 -34.08 -1.58
C LEU A 551 24.00 -32.59 -1.53
N LYS A 552 22.74 -32.21 -1.23
CA LYS A 552 22.38 -30.79 -1.03
C LYS A 552 23.07 -30.16 0.18
N LYS A 553 23.27 -30.91 1.26
CA LYS A 553 24.04 -30.43 2.43
C LYS A 553 25.51 -30.18 2.07
N ILE A 554 26.14 -31.12 1.36
CA ILE A 554 27.53 -30.98 0.89
C ILE A 554 27.66 -29.80 -0.08
N ALA A 555 26.71 -29.65 -1.01
CA ALA A 555 26.68 -28.54 -1.95
C ALA A 555 26.56 -27.17 -1.24
N LYS A 556 25.73 -27.08 -0.19
CA LYS A 556 25.60 -25.88 0.64
C LYS A 556 26.91 -25.56 1.39
N GLN A 557 27.63 -26.57 1.87
CA GLN A 557 28.95 -26.41 2.49
C GLN A 557 30.02 -25.93 1.51
N LYS A 558 29.92 -26.30 0.23
CA LYS A 558 30.78 -25.79 -0.85
C LYS A 558 30.34 -24.44 -1.41
N GLY A 559 29.34 -23.77 -0.81
CA GLY A 559 28.92 -22.41 -1.17
C GLY A 559 27.88 -22.32 -2.30
N ILE A 560 27.26 -23.44 -2.70
CA ILE A 560 26.18 -23.43 -3.70
C ILE A 560 24.90 -22.90 -3.04
N SER A 561 24.31 -21.85 -3.62
CA SER A 561 23.14 -21.16 -3.04
C SER A 561 21.91 -22.06 -2.93
N GLU A 562 21.13 -21.85 -1.87
CA GLU A 562 19.94 -22.66 -1.56
C GLU A 562 18.85 -22.58 -2.65
N ASN A 563 18.79 -21.47 -3.39
CA ASN A 563 17.88 -21.30 -4.54
C ASN A 563 18.25 -22.21 -5.71
N VAL A 564 19.54 -22.42 -5.97
CA VAL A 564 20.02 -23.37 -6.99
C VAL A 564 19.73 -24.81 -6.56
N LEU A 565 19.86 -25.12 -5.27
CA LEU A 565 19.61 -26.47 -4.73
C LEU A 565 18.13 -26.89 -4.74
N LYS A 566 17.18 -25.96 -4.79
CA LYS A 566 15.73 -26.27 -4.89
C LYS A 566 15.36 -26.96 -6.21
N GLY A 567 16.11 -26.72 -7.28
CA GLY A 567 15.88 -27.32 -8.61
C GLY A 567 16.32 -28.78 -8.74
N PHE A 568 17.15 -29.28 -7.82
CA PHE A 568 17.64 -30.67 -7.88
C PHE A 568 16.70 -31.64 -7.14
N LYS A 569 16.28 -32.70 -7.84
CA LYS A 569 15.47 -33.83 -7.39
C LYS A 569 16.24 -35.14 -7.61
N LYS A 570 15.63 -36.28 -7.26
CA LYS A 570 16.25 -37.61 -7.44
C LYS A 570 16.58 -37.88 -8.91
N GLU A 571 15.78 -37.36 -9.83
CA GLU A 571 15.87 -37.53 -11.29
C GLU A 571 17.13 -36.89 -11.91
N ASN A 572 17.61 -35.77 -11.36
CA ASN A 572 18.82 -35.06 -11.81
C ASN A 572 19.96 -35.12 -10.78
N LYS A 573 20.00 -36.20 -9.97
CA LYS A 573 21.06 -36.45 -8.97
C LYS A 573 22.47 -36.38 -9.57
N HIS A 574 22.66 -36.86 -10.80
CA HIS A 574 23.97 -36.88 -11.45
C HIS A 574 24.50 -35.46 -11.74
N GLU A 575 23.64 -34.54 -12.15
CA GLU A 575 23.99 -33.14 -12.40
C GLU A 575 24.44 -32.43 -11.11
N LEU A 576 23.77 -32.70 -9.99
CA LEU A 576 24.17 -32.17 -8.69
C LEU A 576 25.56 -32.68 -8.27
N ILE A 577 25.86 -33.96 -8.52
CA ILE A 577 27.19 -34.53 -8.24
C ILE A 577 28.26 -33.84 -9.09
N THR A 578 27.99 -33.61 -10.39
CA THR A 578 28.91 -32.89 -11.28
C THR A 578 29.15 -31.46 -10.79
N LEU A 579 28.09 -30.75 -10.37
CA LEU A 579 28.18 -29.40 -9.83
C LEU A 579 29.02 -29.35 -8.53
N ILE A 580 28.83 -30.32 -7.63
CA ILE A 580 29.61 -30.45 -6.39
C ILE A 580 31.10 -30.68 -6.70
N LYS A 581 31.42 -31.50 -7.70
CA LYS A 581 32.81 -31.79 -8.13
C LYS A 581 33.50 -30.58 -8.77
N GLN A 582 32.74 -29.74 -9.48
CA GLN A 582 33.27 -28.55 -10.18
C GLN A 582 33.39 -27.32 -9.27
N THR A 583 32.77 -27.35 -8.09
CA THR A 583 32.83 -26.23 -7.14
C THR A 583 34.06 -26.38 -6.22
N SER A 584 35.06 -25.50 -6.40
CA SER A 584 36.24 -25.43 -5.54
C SER A 584 35.85 -25.01 -4.11
N GLU A 585 36.54 -25.57 -3.10
CA GLU A 585 36.25 -25.25 -1.70
C GLU A 585 36.51 -23.77 -1.39
N GLN A 586 35.57 -23.12 -0.68
CA GLN A 586 35.81 -21.78 -0.16
C GLN A 586 36.92 -21.81 0.91
N PRO A 587 37.89 -20.88 0.88
CA PRO A 587 38.87 -20.77 1.95
C PRO A 587 38.16 -20.45 3.27
N LYS A 588 38.37 -21.30 4.28
CA LYS A 588 37.92 -21.03 5.65
C LYS A 588 38.72 -19.84 6.18
N PHE A 589 38.07 -18.69 6.36
CA PHE A 589 38.63 -17.61 7.17
C PHE A 589 38.70 -18.09 8.63
N LEU A 590 39.93 -18.19 9.15
CA LEU A 590 40.24 -18.44 10.56
C LEU A 590 39.96 -17.20 11.41
#